data_AF-A0AAU8A759-F1
#
_entry.id   AF-A0AAU8A759-F1
#
_cell.length_a   1.000
_cell.length_b   1.000
_cell.length_c   1.000
_cell.angle_alpha   90.00
_cell.angle_beta   90.00
_cell.angle_gamma   90.00
#
_symmetry.space_group_name_H-M   'P 1'
#
loop_
_entity.id
_entity.type
_entity.pdbx_description
1 polymer ?
#
loop_
_entity_poly.entity_id
_entity_poly.type
_entity_poly.pdbx_seq_one_letter_code
_entity_poly.pdbx_strand_id
1 'polypeptide(L)'
;MNSRSKGKRGELELAKELQKYGFETRRGQQYCGGNGDADVLGVPGLHIECKRVERLNVENALRQAEQDSQEGRIPVVMHRANREEWKVTLRLGYFMEIWKNDGK
;
A
#
# COMPACT_ATOMS: atom_id res chain seq x y z
N MET A 1 -17.59 -14.58 5.37
CA MET A 1 -16.20 -14.34 4.89
C MET A 1 -15.43 -13.67 6.00
N ASN A 2 -14.36 -14.27 6.53
CA ASN A 2 -13.59 -13.70 7.64
C ASN A 2 -12.74 -12.51 7.14
N SER A 3 -12.53 -11.50 7.98
CA SER A 3 -11.70 -10.30 7.73
C SER A 3 -10.33 -10.66 7.16
N ARG A 4 -9.68 -11.71 7.69
CA ARG A 4 -8.37 -12.21 7.20
C ARG A 4 -8.40 -12.63 5.73
N SER A 5 -9.46 -13.34 5.31
CA SER A 5 -9.63 -13.76 3.92
C SER A 5 -9.93 -12.57 3.00
N LYS A 6 -10.61 -11.55 3.51
CA LYS A 6 -10.89 -10.31 2.76
C LYS A 6 -9.62 -9.48 2.55
N GLY A 7 -8.76 -9.36 3.58
CA GLY A 7 -7.45 -8.70 3.50
C GLY A 7 -6.56 -9.35 2.45
N LYS A 8 -6.30 -10.66 2.60
CA LYS A 8 -5.50 -11.44 1.63
C LYS A 8 -6.00 -11.28 0.19
N ARG A 9 -7.33 -11.28 -0.02
CA ARG A 9 -7.89 -11.07 -1.36
C ARG A 9 -7.66 -9.65 -1.86
N GLY A 10 -7.82 -8.64 -1.01
CA GLY A 10 -7.54 -7.25 -1.35
C GLY A 10 -6.09 -7.06 -1.79
N GLU A 11 -5.13 -7.62 -1.05
CA GLU A 11 -3.71 -7.53 -1.40
C GLU A 11 -3.40 -8.21 -2.75
N LEU A 12 -4.01 -9.38 -3.02
CA LEU A 12 -3.88 -10.05 -4.33
C LEU A 12 -4.56 -9.27 -5.47
N GLU A 13 -5.72 -8.66 -5.22
CA GLU A 13 -6.41 -7.80 -6.18
C GLU A 13 -5.55 -6.58 -6.52
N LEU A 14 -4.94 -5.95 -5.51
CA LEU A 14 -4.08 -4.78 -5.68
C LEU A 14 -2.81 -5.12 -6.47
N ALA A 15 -2.13 -6.22 -6.13
CA ALA A 15 -0.95 -6.65 -6.89
C ALA A 15 -1.28 -6.88 -8.37
N LYS A 16 -2.39 -7.57 -8.66
CA LYS A 16 -2.86 -7.75 -10.05
C LYS A 16 -3.20 -6.43 -10.74
N GLU A 17 -3.73 -5.46 -10.01
CA GLU A 17 -4.02 -4.14 -10.57
C GLU A 17 -2.73 -3.42 -10.95
N LEU A 18 -1.75 -3.37 -10.04
CA LEU A 18 -0.45 -2.73 -10.28
C LEU A 18 0.33 -3.38 -11.44
N GLN A 19 0.20 -4.69 -11.62
CA GLN A 19 0.78 -5.40 -12.78
C GLN A 19 0.27 -4.87 -14.12
N LYS A 20 -0.97 -4.38 -14.20
CA LYS A 20 -1.50 -3.76 -15.45
C LYS A 20 -0.78 -2.47 -15.83
N TYR A 21 -0.14 -1.82 -14.86
CA TYR A 21 0.66 -0.62 -15.06
C TYR A 21 2.16 -0.94 -15.27
N GLY A 22 2.51 -2.22 -15.42
CA GLY A 22 3.88 -2.67 -15.73
C GLY A 22 4.75 -2.99 -14.52
N PHE A 23 4.20 -3.01 -13.30
CA PHE A 23 4.97 -3.35 -12.10
C PHE A 23 4.98 -4.87 -11.83
N GLU A 24 6.16 -5.44 -11.60
CA GLU A 24 6.32 -6.84 -11.17
C GLU A 24 5.99 -7.00 -9.68
N THR A 25 4.70 -6.93 -9.36
CA THR A 25 4.25 -6.94 -7.95
C THR A 25 3.80 -8.31 -7.46
N ARG A 26 3.90 -8.48 -6.14
CA ARG A 26 3.38 -9.63 -5.42
C ARG A 26 2.90 -9.23 -4.02
N ARG A 27 2.00 -10.03 -3.46
CA ARG A 27 1.58 -9.90 -2.06
C ARG A 27 2.77 -10.15 -1.13
N GLY A 28 2.93 -9.30 -0.12
CA GLY A 28 3.87 -9.52 0.98
C GLY A 28 3.55 -10.81 1.75
N GLN A 29 4.56 -11.37 2.39
CA GLN A 29 4.37 -12.48 3.30
C GLN A 29 5.04 -12.14 4.62
N GLN A 30 4.24 -11.78 5.63
CA GLN A 30 4.71 -11.69 7.00
C GLN A 30 5.11 -13.09 7.48
N TYR A 31 6.35 -13.49 7.22
CA TYR A 31 6.93 -14.70 7.76
C TYR A 31 7.71 -14.37 9.02
N CYS A 32 7.30 -14.97 10.14
CA CYS A 32 8.05 -15.06 11.39
C CYS A 32 8.67 -13.74 11.91
N GLY A 33 7.85 -12.87 12.46
CA GLY A 33 8.26 -11.93 13.52
C GLY A 33 9.04 -10.67 13.09
N GLY A 34 9.27 -10.44 11.80
CA GLY A 34 9.80 -9.17 11.29
C GLY A 34 8.70 -8.13 11.10
N ASN A 35 8.75 -7.04 11.88
CA ASN A 35 7.91 -5.86 11.66
C ASN A 35 8.33 -5.16 10.35
N GLY A 36 7.37 -4.72 9.54
CA GLY A 36 7.59 -3.71 8.50
C GLY A 36 7.68 -4.18 7.04
N ASP A 37 7.23 -5.39 6.70
CA ASP A 37 7.04 -5.77 5.28
C ASP A 37 5.72 -5.19 4.75
N ALA A 38 5.79 -4.51 3.60
CA ALA A 38 4.61 -3.97 2.93
C ALA A 38 3.62 -5.07 2.52
N ASP A 39 2.33 -4.75 2.54
CA ASP A 39 1.26 -5.66 2.11
C ASP A 39 1.40 -6.10 0.65
N VAL A 40 1.93 -5.21 -0.20
CA VAL A 40 2.27 -5.47 -1.60
C VAL A 40 3.67 -4.94 -1.90
N LEU A 41 4.49 -5.80 -2.50
CA LEU A 41 5.87 -5.51 -2.91
C LEU A 41 5.95 -5.35 -4.42
N GLY A 42 6.99 -4.67 -4.91
CA GLY A 42 7.33 -4.59 -6.34
C GLY A 42 7.14 -3.23 -7.00
N VAL A 43 6.61 -2.23 -6.29
CA VAL A 43 6.67 -0.83 -6.73
C VAL A 43 7.91 -0.18 -6.13
N PRO A 44 8.86 0.32 -6.94
CA PRO A 44 10.07 0.97 -6.44
C PRO A 44 9.77 2.16 -5.53
N GLY A 45 10.51 2.29 -4.44
CA GLY A 45 10.42 3.45 -3.54
C GLY A 45 9.18 3.51 -2.63
N LEU A 46 8.18 2.63 -2.79
CA LEU A 46 6.97 2.67 -1.97
C LEU A 46 6.96 1.60 -0.86
N HIS A 47 6.32 1.93 0.25
CA HIS A 47 5.79 0.99 1.24
C HIS A 47 4.26 1.03 1.17
N ILE A 48 3.64 -0.07 0.74
CA ILE A 48 2.21 -0.13 0.42
C ILE A 48 1.45 -0.81 1.56
N GLU A 49 0.52 -0.07 2.16
CA GLU A 49 -0.51 -0.58 3.07
C GLU A 49 -1.83 -0.76 2.29
N CYS A 50 -2.38 -1.98 2.26
CA CYS A 50 -3.53 -2.34 1.44
C CYS A 50 -4.83 -2.47 2.26
N LYS A 51 -5.85 -1.64 1.96
CA LYS A 51 -7.14 -1.69 2.66
C LYS A 51 -8.33 -1.94 1.71
N ARG A 52 -8.98 -3.10 1.84
CA ARG A 52 -10.26 -3.42 1.16
C ARG A 52 -11.45 -3.26 2.10
N VAL A 53 -11.92 -2.02 2.28
CA VAL A 53 -12.93 -1.63 3.28
C VAL A 53 -13.96 -0.66 2.70
N GLU A 54 -15.21 -0.72 3.17
CA GLU A 54 -16.28 0.18 2.69
C GLU A 54 -16.12 1.61 3.21
N ARG A 55 -15.58 1.76 4.43
CA ARG A 55 -15.29 3.04 5.07
C ARG A 55 -13.90 2.97 5.67
N LEU A 56 -12.98 3.78 5.16
CA LEU A 56 -11.62 3.86 5.66
C LEU A 56 -11.49 5.00 6.66
N ASN A 57 -10.89 4.73 7.82
CA ASN A 57 -10.35 5.80 8.65
C ASN A 57 -8.96 6.14 8.10
N VAL A 58 -8.89 7.23 7.33
CA VAL A 58 -7.68 7.63 6.60
C VAL A 58 -6.52 7.94 7.54
N GLU A 59 -6.75 8.68 8.63
CA GLU A 59 -5.69 9.07 9.56
C GLU A 59 -5.05 7.84 10.23
N ASN A 60 -5.85 6.89 10.70
CA ASN A 60 -5.32 5.66 11.30
C ASN A 60 -4.56 4.81 10.28
N ALA A 61 -5.06 4.73 9.04
CA ALA A 61 -4.39 3.97 7.98
C ALA A 61 -3.05 4.61 7.58
N LEU A 62 -2.99 5.94 7.47
CA LEU A 62 -1.74 6.66 7.21
C LEU A 62 -0.73 6.46 8.33
N ARG A 63 -1.16 6.54 9.60
CA ARG A 63 -0.27 6.26 10.75
C ARG A 63 0.27 4.85 10.72
N GLN A 64 -0.55 3.86 10.37
CA GLN A 64 -0.10 2.47 10.23
C GLN A 64 0.97 2.36 9.14
N ALA A 65 0.69 2.90 7.95
CA ALA A 65 1.64 2.89 6.84
C ALA A 65 2.97 3.57 7.21
N GLU A 66 2.93 4.67 7.95
CA GLU A 66 4.13 5.39 8.43
C GLU A 66 4.93 4.60 9.46
N GLN A 67 4.24 3.92 10.39
CA GLN A 67 4.87 3.12 11.43
C GLN A 67 5.52 1.85 10.89
N ASP A 68 4.89 1.23 9.89
CA ASP A 68 5.38 -0.01 9.29
C ASP A 68 6.38 0.24 8.15
N SER A 69 6.45 1.48 7.63
CA SER A 69 7.35 1.80 6.53
C SER A 69 8.82 1.70 6.93
N GLN A 70 9.58 0.99 6.11
CA GLN A 70 11.03 0.93 6.21
C GLN A 70 11.65 2.26 5.77
N GLU A 71 12.86 2.54 6.27
CA GLU A 71 13.61 3.74 5.91
C GLU A 71 13.82 3.84 4.39
N GLY A 72 13.70 5.04 3.85
CA GLY A 72 13.85 5.31 2.41
C GLY A 72 12.67 4.85 1.55
N ARG A 73 11.56 4.39 2.14
CA ARG A 73 10.31 4.10 1.43
C ARG A 73 9.26 5.15 1.73
N ILE A 74 8.50 5.54 0.71
CA ILE A 74 7.35 6.43 0.83
C ILE A 74 6.14 5.61 1.30
N PRO A 75 5.57 5.88 2.49
CA PRO A 75 4.38 5.19 2.97
C PRO A 75 3.15 5.62 2.18
N VAL A 76 2.41 4.65 1.66
CA VAL A 76 1.16 4.88 0.92
C VAL A 76 0.08 3.91 1.36
N VAL A 77 -1.15 4.40 1.48
CA VAL A 77 -2.33 3.56 1.63
C VAL A 77 -2.99 3.41 0.27
N MET A 78 -3.11 2.18 -0.20
CA MET A 78 -3.88 1.84 -1.38
C MET A 78 -5.17 1.15 -0.95
N HIS A 79 -6.32 1.74 -1.28
CA HIS A 79 -7.61 1.28 -0.76
C HIS A 79 -8.73 1.31 -1.77
N ARG A 80 -9.74 0.47 -1.53
CA ARG A 80 -11.00 0.48 -2.27
C ARG A 80 -12.15 -0.07 -1.43
N ALA A 81 -13.34 0.46 -1.69
CA ALA A 81 -14.60 -0.17 -1.31
C ALA A 81 -15.03 -1.21 -2.36
N ASN A 82 -16.05 -2.01 -2.05
CA ASN A 82 -16.60 -2.93 -3.03
C ASN A 82 -17.10 -2.19 -4.28
N ARG A 83 -16.72 -2.69 -5.47
CA ARG A 83 -17.11 -2.15 -6.79
C ARG A 83 -16.56 -0.76 -7.12
N GLU A 84 -15.76 -0.18 -6.25
CA GLU A 84 -15.05 1.07 -6.50
C GLU A 84 -13.66 0.81 -7.09
N GLU A 85 -13.10 1.84 -7.71
CA GLU A 85 -11.71 1.89 -8.16
C GLU A 85 -10.73 1.93 -6.97
N TRP A 86 -9.48 1.54 -7.23
CA TRP A 86 -8.39 1.70 -6.27
C TRP A 86 -7.98 3.15 -6.16
N LYS A 87 -7.80 3.62 -4.92
CA LYS A 87 -7.39 4.98 -4.57
C LYS A 87 -6.06 4.91 -3.84
N VAL A 88 -5.21 5.89 -4.08
CA VAL A 88 -3.95 6.06 -3.34
C VAL A 88 -4.11 7.22 -2.38
N THR A 89 -3.61 7.08 -1.16
CA THR A 89 -3.64 8.13 -0.14
C THR A 89 -2.31 8.15 0.60
N LEU A 90 -1.70 9.33 0.68
CA LEU A 90 -0.42 9.59 1.33
C LEU A 90 -0.40 11.04 1.81
N ARG A 91 0.47 11.38 2.78
CA ARG A 91 0.65 12.78 3.18
C ARG A 91 1.20 13.60 2.02
N LEU A 92 0.81 14.88 1.96
CA LEU A 92 1.27 15.79 0.92
C LEU A 92 2.80 15.89 0.86
N GLY A 93 3.50 15.90 2.01
CA GLY A 93 4.97 15.96 2.04
C GLY A 93 5.63 14.83 1.27
N TYR A 94 5.20 13.59 1.53
CA TYR A 94 5.62 12.40 0.81
C TYR A 94 5.25 12.43 -0.67
N PHE A 95 4.05 12.92 -1.01
CA PHE A 95 3.67 13.10 -2.40
C PHE A 95 4.65 14.02 -3.13
N MET A 96 4.99 15.17 -2.53
CA MET A 96 5.93 16.11 -3.14
C MET A 96 7.36 15.55 -3.29
N GLU A 97 7.78 14.59 -2.45
CA GLU A 97 9.10 13.96 -2.56
C GLU A 97 9.28 13.17 -3.86
N ILE A 98 8.21 12.63 -4.44
CA ILE A 98 8.25 11.89 -5.71
C ILE A 98 8.90 12.72 -6.81
N TRP A 99 8.60 14.02 -6.88
CA TRP A 99 9.15 14.93 -7.89
C TRP A 99 10.44 15.63 -7.49
N LYS A 100 10.88 15.52 -6.22
CA LYS A 100 12.12 16.19 -5.79
C LYS A 100 13.38 15.56 -6.40
N ASN A 101 13.32 14.27 -6.73
CA ASN A 101 14.46 13.52 -7.26
C ASN A 101 14.52 13.49 -8.80
N ASP A 102 13.52 14.06 -9.48
CA ASP A 102 13.33 13.93 -10.95
C ASP A 102 13.83 15.16 -11.75
N GLY A 103 14.57 16.09 -11.12
CA GLY A 103 15.23 17.17 -11.86
C GLY A 103 15.30 18.53 -11.17
N LYS A 104 15.99 18.59 -10.03
CA LYS A 104 16.72 19.81 -9.65
C LYS A 104 18.21 19.55 -9.71
#